data_AF-A0A0F9GTU4-F1
#
_entry.id   AF-A0A0F9GTU4-F1
#
_cell.length_a   1.000
_cell.length_b   1.000
_cell.length_c   1.000
_cell.angle_alpha   90.00
_cell.angle_beta   90.00
_cell.angle_gamma   90.00
#
_symmetry.space_group_name_H-M   'P 1'
#
loop_
_entity.id
_entity.type
_entity.pdbx_description
1 polymer ?
#
loop_
_entity_poly.entity_id
_entity_poly.type
_entity_poly.pdbx_seq_one_letter_code
_entity_poly.pdbx_strand_id
1 'polypeptide(L)'
;KPHSTILRKNLSLLEDSLTRLREDIGDFLSKFLIVKPINMKVTQGVYHIRVDKLIGTRFPFQEIEIETRSPMEEENLYILHENYKPTIKMLPFIILKEDKICYFFNRVEGENARYISYHYDQKPEIHSKKDLLEFSLNLLERNSI
;
A
#
# COMPACT_ATOMS: atom_id res chain seq x y z
N LYS A 1 11.58 -46.25 -16.73
CA LYS A 1 10.87 -44.95 -16.60
C LYS A 1 10.62 -44.54 -15.11
N PRO A 2 11.63 -44.51 -14.22
CA PRO A 2 11.45 -44.00 -12.83
C PRO A 2 11.62 -42.47 -12.70
N HIS A 3 12.35 -41.85 -13.63
CA HIS A 3 12.72 -40.42 -13.57
C HIS A 3 11.51 -39.47 -13.68
N SER A 4 10.50 -39.83 -14.48
CA SER A 4 9.27 -39.02 -14.67
C SER A 4 8.38 -39.00 -13.42
N THR A 5 8.41 -40.07 -12.62
CA THR A 5 7.61 -40.20 -11.40
C THR A 5 8.19 -39.35 -10.27
N ILE A 6 9.53 -39.32 -10.16
CA ILE A 6 10.23 -38.47 -9.20
C ILE A 6 10.02 -36.99 -9.54
N LEU A 7 10.13 -36.61 -10.82
CA LEU A 7 9.86 -35.24 -11.28
C LEU A 7 8.44 -34.77 -10.95
N ARG A 8 7.42 -35.61 -11.20
CA ARG A 8 6.03 -35.30 -10.85
C ARG A 8 5.83 -35.16 -9.34
N LYS A 9 6.46 -36.02 -8.54
CA LYS A 9 6.40 -35.94 -7.08
C LYS A 9 7.05 -34.64 -6.57
N ASN A 10 8.22 -34.28 -7.10
CA ASN A 10 8.93 -33.06 -6.71
C ASN A 10 8.15 -31.80 -7.12
N LEU A 11 7.52 -31.81 -8.29
CA LEU A 11 6.67 -30.71 -8.74
C LEU A 11 5.48 -30.50 -7.80
N SER A 12 4.75 -31.56 -7.46
CA SER A 12 3.63 -31.49 -6.51
C SER A 12 4.06 -30.98 -5.13
N LEU A 13 5.21 -31.43 -4.61
CA LEU A 13 5.73 -30.93 -3.33
C LEU A 13 6.08 -29.43 -3.38
N LEU A 14 6.59 -28.95 -4.52
CA LEU A 14 6.88 -27.54 -4.73
C LEU A 14 5.58 -26.72 -4.81
N GLU A 15 4.60 -27.18 -5.57
CA GLU A 15 3.29 -26.52 -5.70
C GLU A 15 2.59 -26.40 -4.34
N ASP A 16 2.59 -27.47 -3.53
CA ASP A 16 2.04 -27.46 -2.18
C ASP A 16 2.78 -26.45 -1.28
N SER A 17 4.11 -26.39 -1.39
CA SER A 17 4.92 -25.48 -0.58
C SER A 17 4.72 -24.03 -0.97
N LEU A 18 4.59 -23.73 -2.27
CA LEU A 18 4.26 -22.39 -2.77
C LEU A 18 2.85 -21.96 -2.38
N THR A 19 1.90 -22.90 -2.37
CA THR A 19 0.52 -22.63 -1.95
C THR A 19 0.48 -22.25 -0.48
N ARG A 20 1.11 -23.04 0.40
CA ARG A 20 1.22 -22.72 1.83
C ARG A 20 1.90 -21.37 2.06
N LEU A 21 3.02 -21.12 1.39
CA LEU A 21 3.72 -19.84 1.50
C LEU A 21 2.83 -18.65 1.09
N ARG A 22 2.05 -18.81 0.02
CA ARG A 22 1.11 -17.78 -0.45
C ARG A 22 -0.01 -17.56 0.56
N GLU A 23 -0.54 -18.61 1.16
CA GLU A 23 -1.57 -18.54 2.20
C GLU A 23 -1.02 -17.82 3.44
N ASP A 24 0.15 -18.23 3.94
CA ASP A 24 0.80 -17.62 5.11
C ASP A 24 1.06 -16.11 4.91
N ILE A 25 1.57 -15.73 3.73
CA ILE A 25 1.78 -14.33 3.35
C ILE A 25 0.44 -13.59 3.25
N GLY A 26 -0.55 -14.21 2.60
CA GLY A 26 -1.88 -13.63 2.40
C GLY A 26 -2.58 -13.35 3.72
N ASP A 27 -2.59 -14.31 4.63
CA ASP A 27 -3.18 -14.20 5.96
C ASP A 27 -2.49 -13.11 6.78
N PHE A 28 -1.17 -13.02 6.73
CA PHE A 28 -0.44 -11.96 7.42
C PHE A 28 -0.76 -10.56 6.85
N LEU A 29 -0.74 -10.41 5.52
CA LEU A 29 -1.02 -9.13 4.87
C LEU A 29 -2.49 -8.70 5.00
N SER A 30 -3.43 -9.65 5.13
CA SER A 30 -4.85 -9.37 5.32
C SER A 30 -5.16 -8.56 6.59
N LYS A 31 -4.27 -8.62 7.58
CA LYS A 31 -4.34 -7.89 8.85
C LYS A 31 -3.97 -6.42 8.72
N PHE A 32 -3.37 -6.03 7.60
CA PHE A 32 -3.01 -4.64 7.33
C PHE A 32 -4.07 -3.98 6.45
N LEU A 33 -4.49 -2.79 6.84
CA LEU A 33 -5.39 -1.94 6.09
C LEU A 33 -4.62 -0.77 5.50
N ILE A 34 -4.81 -0.51 4.21
CA ILE A 34 -4.41 0.74 3.59
C ILE A 34 -5.63 1.64 3.57
N VAL A 35 -5.49 2.84 4.12
CA VAL A 35 -6.61 3.78 4.27
C VAL A 35 -6.25 5.18 3.80
N LYS A 36 -7.25 5.92 3.34
CA LYS A 36 -7.15 7.36 3.07
C LYS A 36 -8.14 8.13 3.97
N PRO A 37 -7.69 9.13 4.74
CA PRO A 37 -8.59 9.95 5.55
C PRO A 37 -9.55 10.78 4.71
N ILE A 38 -10.80 10.89 5.16
CA ILE A 38 -11.86 11.71 4.54
C ILE A 38 -12.19 12.90 5.42
N ASN A 39 -12.28 12.68 6.73
CA ASN A 39 -12.44 13.74 7.72
C ASN A 39 -12.15 13.20 9.12
N MET A 40 -11.92 14.12 10.05
CA MET A 40 -11.52 13.83 11.41
C MET A 40 -12.34 14.67 12.40
N LYS A 41 -12.68 14.05 13.53
CA LYS A 41 -13.25 14.70 14.71
C LYS A 41 -12.43 14.33 15.93
N VAL A 42 -12.36 15.24 16.90
CA VAL A 42 -11.62 15.02 18.14
C VAL A 42 -12.58 15.05 19.31
N THR A 43 -12.61 13.96 20.08
CA THR A 43 -13.44 13.82 21.28
C THR A 43 -12.54 13.34 22.41
N GLN A 44 -12.43 14.12 23.49
CA GLN A 44 -11.63 13.74 24.68
C GLN A 44 -10.18 13.30 24.39
N GLY A 45 -9.54 13.91 23.37
CA GLY A 45 -8.17 13.57 22.97
C GLY A 45 -8.03 12.30 22.12
N VAL A 46 -9.16 11.68 21.72
CA VAL A 46 -9.21 10.59 20.74
C VAL A 46 -9.63 11.17 19.39
N TYR A 47 -8.91 10.76 18.34
CA TYR A 47 -9.23 11.13 16.97
C TYR A 47 -10.15 10.06 16.37
N HIS A 48 -11.37 10.46 16.04
CA HIS A 48 -12.34 9.66 15.30
C HIS A 48 -12.26 10.06 13.83
N ILE A 49 -11.80 9.16 12.98
CA ILE A 49 -11.47 9.45 11.58
C ILE A 49 -12.31 8.57 10.68
N ARG A 50 -13.05 9.19 9.76
CA ARG A 50 -13.67 8.48 8.64
C ARG A 50 -12.63 8.28 7.54
N VAL A 51 -12.49 7.06 7.08
CA VAL A 51 -11.49 6.68 6.08
C VAL A 51 -12.06 5.82 4.97
N ASP A 52 -11.52 5.98 3.77
CA ASP A 52 -11.70 5.03 2.67
C ASP A 52 -10.78 3.83 2.88
N LYS A 53 -11.33 2.62 2.98
CA LYS A 53 -10.56 1.37 3.02
C LYS A 53 -10.17 0.94 1.60
N LEU A 54 -8.89 1.09 1.26
CA LEU A 54 -8.34 0.84 -0.08
C LEU A 54 -7.99 -0.62 -0.34
N ILE A 55 -8.72 -1.56 0.29
CA ILE A 55 -8.50 -3.01 0.15
C ILE A 55 -9.82 -3.68 -0.22
N GLY A 56 -9.76 -4.53 -1.23
CA GLY A 56 -10.89 -5.36 -1.67
C GLY A 56 -11.09 -5.30 -3.19
N THR A 57 -12.01 -6.12 -3.67
CA THR A 57 -12.34 -6.25 -5.10
C THR A 57 -13.54 -5.41 -5.53
N ARG A 58 -14.20 -4.73 -4.58
CA ARG A 58 -15.45 -4.01 -4.82
C ARG A 58 -15.23 -2.51 -4.81
N PHE A 59 -15.80 -1.86 -5.82
CA PHE A 59 -15.92 -0.41 -5.94
C PHE A 59 -17.39 -0.01 -5.73
N PRO A 60 -17.70 1.11 -5.04
CA PRO A 60 -16.77 2.04 -4.37
C PRO A 60 -16.07 1.41 -3.15
N PHE A 61 -14.92 1.98 -2.75
CA PHE A 61 -14.22 1.61 -1.52
C PHE A 61 -15.15 1.74 -0.32
N GLN A 62 -14.98 0.83 0.64
CA GLN A 62 -15.78 0.84 1.85
C GLN A 62 -15.29 1.96 2.78
N GLU A 63 -16.18 2.88 3.14
CA GLU A 63 -15.92 3.84 4.21
C GLU A 63 -16.05 3.14 5.57
N ILE A 64 -15.07 3.35 6.45
CA ILE A 64 -15.10 2.87 7.83
C ILE A 64 -14.70 4.00 8.79
N GLU A 65 -15.07 3.85 10.06
CA GLU A 65 -14.63 4.75 11.12
C GLU A 65 -13.54 4.07 11.95
N ILE A 66 -12.47 4.81 12.24
CA ILE A 66 -11.34 4.33 13.05
C ILE A 66 -11.04 5.31 14.19
N GLU A 67 -10.43 4.78 15.24
CA GLU A 67 -9.93 5.57 16.37
C GLU A 67 -8.41 5.53 16.45
N THR A 68 -7.78 6.70 16.48
CA THR A 68 -6.33 6.84 16.56
C THR A 68 -5.91 7.76 17.71
N ARG A 69 -4.63 7.67 18.09
CA ARG A 69 -3.99 8.58 19.06
C ARG A 69 -3.24 9.74 18.40
N SER A 70 -3.20 9.78 17.08
CA SER A 70 -2.50 10.77 16.27
C SER A 70 -3.38 11.19 15.09
N PRO A 71 -3.32 12.48 14.68
CA PRO A 71 -4.07 12.95 13.53
C PRO A 71 -3.55 12.33 12.23
N MET A 72 -4.40 12.36 11.18
CA MET A 72 -4.06 11.91 9.83
C MET A 72 -4.40 13.02 8.83
N GLU A 73 -3.52 13.25 7.86
CA GLU A 73 -3.66 14.25 6.79
C GLU A 73 -4.38 13.61 5.59
N GLU A 74 -5.40 14.28 5.05
CA GLU A 74 -6.29 13.77 3.99
C GLU A 74 -5.57 13.46 2.67
N GLU A 75 -4.44 14.11 2.42
CA GLU A 75 -3.63 13.94 1.21
C GLU A 75 -2.78 12.66 1.24
N ASN A 76 -2.64 12.01 2.40
CA ASN A 76 -1.72 10.88 2.57
C ASN A 76 -2.44 9.55 2.76
N LEU A 77 -1.73 8.49 2.37
CA LEU A 77 -2.13 7.12 2.65
C LEU A 77 -1.50 6.64 3.94
N TYR A 78 -2.21 5.77 4.64
CA TYR A 78 -1.75 5.20 5.90
C TYR A 78 -1.94 3.69 5.92
N ILE A 79 -1.00 3.00 6.56
CA ILE A 79 -1.10 1.59 6.89
C ILE A 79 -1.54 1.49 8.35
N LEU A 80 -2.57 0.70 8.57
CA LEU A 80 -3.07 0.31 9.89
C LEU A 80 -2.90 -1.19 10.05
N HIS A 81 -2.61 -1.65 11.26
CA HIS A 81 -2.76 -3.05 11.59
C HIS A 81 -4.05 -3.23 12.38
N GLU A 82 -4.84 -4.27 12.09
CA GLU A 82 -6.16 -4.53 12.69
C GLU A 82 -6.17 -4.41 14.24
N ASN A 83 -5.06 -4.79 14.89
CA ASN A 83 -4.93 -4.83 16.34
C ASN A 83 -4.02 -3.73 16.94
N TYR A 84 -3.32 -2.94 16.13
CA TYR A 84 -2.33 -1.97 16.64
C TYR A 84 -2.66 -0.55 16.18
N LYS A 85 -2.69 0.37 17.15
CA LYS A 85 -3.05 1.78 16.99
C LYS A 85 -1.92 2.75 16.53
N PRO A 86 -0.69 2.39 16.15
CA PRO A 86 0.15 3.32 15.41
C PRO A 86 -0.25 3.32 13.93
N THR A 87 -0.68 4.47 13.44
CA THR A 87 -0.92 4.69 12.02
C THR A 87 0.41 5.00 11.35
N ILE A 88 0.81 4.20 10.36
CA ILE A 88 2.05 4.45 9.62
C ILE A 88 1.71 5.27 8.39
N LYS A 89 2.15 6.52 8.33
CA LYS A 89 2.08 7.34 7.12
C LYS A 89 2.91 6.67 6.04
N MET A 90 2.29 6.36 4.90
CA MET A 90 2.99 5.79 3.77
C MET A 90 3.92 6.84 3.17
N LEU A 91 5.10 6.39 2.75
CA LEU A 91 6.00 7.21 1.95
C LEU A 91 5.32 7.53 0.61
N PRO A 92 5.61 8.68 -0.01
CA PRO A 92 4.92 9.18 -1.20
C PRO A 92 5.30 8.43 -2.49
N PHE A 93 5.58 7.13 -2.40
CA PHE A 93 5.80 6.26 -3.56
C PHE A 93 4.49 5.81 -4.21
N ILE A 94 3.36 5.98 -3.54
CA ILE A 94 2.03 5.68 -4.06
C ILE A 94 1.15 6.91 -3.81
N ILE A 95 0.53 7.41 -4.88
CA ILE A 95 -0.36 8.57 -4.83
C ILE A 95 -1.75 8.16 -5.29
N LEU A 96 -2.77 8.54 -4.53
CA LEU A 96 -4.19 8.36 -4.90
C LEU A 96 -4.81 9.72 -5.24
N LYS A 97 -5.19 9.92 -6.51
CA LYS A 97 -5.89 11.13 -6.99
C LYS A 97 -7.42 11.02 -6.83
N GLU A 98 -8.12 12.12 -7.06
CA GLU A 98 -9.57 12.29 -6.81
C GLU A 98 -10.43 11.24 -7.54
N ASP A 99 -10.03 10.82 -8.75
CA ASP A 99 -10.69 9.75 -9.51
C ASP A 99 -10.29 8.34 -9.06
N LYS A 100 -9.69 8.21 -7.87
CA LYS A 100 -9.19 6.94 -7.31
C LYS A 100 -8.15 6.25 -8.21
N ILE A 101 -7.47 7.05 -9.03
CA ILE A 101 -6.35 6.60 -9.84
C ILE A 101 -5.11 6.49 -8.96
N CYS A 102 -4.57 5.27 -8.88
CA CYS A 102 -3.30 5.00 -8.22
C CYS A 102 -2.12 5.23 -9.17
N TYR A 103 -1.19 6.07 -8.73
CA TYR A 103 0.07 6.32 -9.40
C TYR A 103 1.22 5.81 -8.54
N PHE A 104 2.09 5.00 -9.13
CA PHE A 104 3.25 4.40 -8.48
C PHE A 104 4.50 5.13 -8.92
N PHE A 105 5.36 5.49 -7.97
CA PHE A 105 6.64 6.09 -8.25
C PHE A 105 7.46 5.16 -9.15
N ASN A 106 8.03 5.73 -10.20
CA ASN A 106 8.87 5.01 -11.14
C ASN A 106 10.33 5.41 -10.98
N ARG A 107 10.64 6.70 -11.19
CA ARG A 107 12.00 7.24 -11.15
C ARG A 107 12.00 8.76 -10.99
N VAL A 108 13.16 9.30 -10.65
CA VAL A 108 13.45 10.74 -10.73
C VAL A 108 13.94 11.10 -12.14
N GLU A 109 13.44 12.20 -12.68
CA GLU A 109 13.83 12.80 -13.96
C GLU A 109 14.12 14.30 -13.76
N GLY A 110 15.40 14.63 -13.54
CA GLY A 110 15.81 16.00 -13.19
C GLY A 110 15.22 16.44 -11.84
N GLU A 111 14.44 17.52 -11.86
CA GLU A 111 13.75 18.06 -10.68
C GLU A 111 12.35 17.45 -10.43
N ASN A 112 11.94 16.49 -11.26
CA ASN A 112 10.64 15.85 -11.16
C ASN A 112 10.76 14.39 -10.78
N ALA A 113 9.72 13.87 -10.16
CA ALA A 113 9.47 12.46 -9.98
C ALA A 113 8.37 12.01 -10.95
N ARG A 114 8.66 10.96 -11.70
CA ARG A 114 7.76 10.32 -12.64
C ARG A 114 6.98 9.22 -11.94
N TYR A 115 5.67 9.22 -12.12
CA TYR A 115 4.77 8.19 -11.62
C TYR A 115 3.94 7.58 -12.73
N ILE A 116 3.62 6.30 -12.59
CA ILE A 116 2.90 5.51 -13.58
C ILE A 116 1.64 4.91 -12.94
N SER A 117 0.52 5.01 -13.65
CA SER A 117 -0.69 4.23 -13.38
C SER A 117 -0.76 3.07 -14.38
N TYR A 118 -1.08 1.88 -13.86
CA TYR A 118 -1.19 0.64 -14.65
C TYR A 118 -2.62 0.29 -15.08
N HIS A 119 -3.61 1.07 -14.63
CA HIS A 119 -5.03 0.84 -14.89
C HIS A 119 -5.74 2.05 -15.50
N TYR A 120 -5.03 3.17 -15.67
CA TYR A 120 -5.60 4.40 -16.20
C TYR A 120 -4.92 4.81 -17.51
N ASP A 121 -5.45 4.30 -18.61
CA ASP A 121 -4.86 4.46 -19.94
C ASP A 121 -4.97 5.89 -20.50
N GLN A 122 -5.91 6.71 -20.01
CA GLN A 122 -6.10 8.07 -20.54
C GLN A 122 -4.95 9.02 -20.13
N LYS A 123 -4.42 8.84 -18.93
CA LYS A 123 -3.26 9.59 -18.43
C LYS A 123 -2.42 8.67 -17.54
N PRO A 124 -1.69 7.72 -18.15
CA PRO A 124 -0.95 6.69 -17.42
C PRO A 124 0.27 7.27 -16.70
N GLU A 125 0.64 8.52 -16.98
CA GLU A 125 1.86 9.12 -16.46
C GLU A 125 1.60 10.53 -15.90
N ILE A 126 2.21 10.81 -14.75
CA ILE A 126 2.24 12.13 -14.14
C ILE A 126 3.64 12.47 -13.64
N HIS A 127 3.90 13.77 -13.56
CA HIS A 127 5.12 14.33 -12.98
C HIS A 127 4.76 15.18 -11.77
N SER A 128 5.51 15.00 -10.68
CA SER A 128 5.44 15.82 -9.48
C SER A 128 6.82 16.34 -9.13
N LYS A 129 6.93 17.45 -8.38
CA LYS A 129 8.23 17.91 -7.87
C LYS A 129 8.88 16.83 -6.99
N LYS A 130 10.19 16.63 -7.14
CA LYS A 130 10.91 15.61 -6.37
C LYS A 130 11.06 15.96 -4.89
N ASP A 131 10.87 17.22 -4.50
CA ASP A 131 11.04 17.74 -3.12
C ASP A 131 10.30 16.87 -2.08
N LEU A 132 9.10 16.38 -2.43
CA LEU A 132 8.29 15.52 -1.56
C LEU A 132 8.90 14.12 -1.34
N LEU A 133 9.75 13.67 -2.27
CA LEU A 133 10.42 12.37 -2.25
C LEU A 133 11.85 12.44 -1.72
N GLU A 134 12.52 13.60 -1.73
CA GLU A 134 13.94 13.69 -1.35
C GLU A 134 14.21 13.08 0.02
N PHE A 135 13.39 13.42 1.02
CA PHE A 135 13.52 12.83 2.35
C PHE A 135 13.37 11.30 2.33
N SER A 136 12.39 10.80 1.58
CA SER A 136 12.08 9.37 1.50
C SER A 136 13.16 8.59 0.76
N LEU A 137 13.72 9.15 -0.32
CA LEU A 137 14.81 8.56 -1.09
C LEU A 137 16.09 8.51 -0.25
N ASN A 138 16.43 9.61 0.42
CA ASN A 138 17.57 9.68 1.34
C ASN A 138 17.46 8.65 2.48
N LEU A 139 16.24 8.41 2.99
CA LEU A 139 16.01 7.41 4.03
C LEU A 139 16.30 5.99 3.53
N LEU A 140 15.95 5.66 2.28
CA LEU A 140 16.21 4.35 1.69
C LEU A 140 17.69 4.14 1.37
N GLU A 141 18.38 5.17 0.86
CA GLU A 141 19.82 5.10 0.55
C GLU A 141 20.66 4.88 1.82
N ARG A 142 20.29 5.50 2.93
CA ARG A 142 21.00 5.36 4.22
C ARG A 142 20.90 3.98 4.86
N ASN A 143 19.87 3.19 4.49
CA ASN A 143 19.65 1.84 5.01
C ASN A 143 20.13 0.75 4.04
N SER A 144 20.75 1.12 2.93
CA SER A 144 21.45 0.19 2.04
C SER A 144 22.83 -0.13 2.64
N ILE A 145 22.85 -1.01 3.64
CA ILE A 145 24.07 -1.65 4.17
C ILE A 145 24.17 -3.05 3.58
#